data_AF-A0A941PG74-F1
#
_entry.id   AF-A0A941PG74-F1
#
_cell.length_a   1.000
_cell.length_b   1.000
_cell.length_c   1.000
_cell.angle_alpha   90.00
_cell.angle_beta   90.00
_cell.angle_gamma   90.00
#
_symmetry.space_group_name_H-M   'P 1'
#
loop_
_entity.id
_entity.type
_entity.pdbx_description
1 polymer ?
#
loop_
_entity_poly.entity_id
_entity_poly.type
_entity_poly.pdbx_seq_one_letter_code
_entity_poly.pdbx_strand_id
1 'polypeptide(L)' 'ERYDNREQAIQSIFEYVEVFYNNQRRHSTVGYLSPAKFERRYY' A
#
# COMPACT_ATOMS: atom_id res chain seq x y z
N GLU A 1 -6.07 1.01 -15.56
CA GLU A 1 -6.82 2.29 -15.43
C GLU A 1 -6.42 3.22 -16.56
N ARG A 2 -7.31 4.12 -16.97
CA ARG A 2 -6.98 5.29 -17.78
C ARG A 2 -7.38 6.51 -16.96
N TYR A 3 -6.50 7.51 -16.88
CA TYR A 3 -6.76 8.73 -16.14
C TYR A 3 -6.90 9.90 -17.12
N ASP A 4 -7.83 10.80 -16.81
CA ASP A 4 -8.11 11.97 -17.64
C ASP A 4 -7.06 13.06 -17.41
N ASN A 5 -6.42 13.07 -16.23
CA ASN A 5 -5.35 14.00 -15.89
C ASN A 5 -4.36 13.39 -14.88
N ARG A 6 -3.25 14.10 -14.67
CA ARG A 6 -2.15 13.67 -13.79
C ARG A 6 -2.56 13.58 -12.32
N GLU A 7 -3.47 14.42 -11.86
CA GLU A 7 -3.91 14.43 -10.45
C GLU A 7 -4.67 13.15 -10.10
N GLN A 8 -5.55 12.69 -10.98
CA GLN A 8 -6.24 11.39 -10.82
C GLN A 8 -5.25 10.23 -10.74
N ALA A 9 -4.21 10.23 -11.59
CA ALA A 9 -3.17 9.20 -11.56
C ALA A 9 -2.42 9.20 -10.22
N ILE A 10 -2.06 10.39 -9.71
CA ILE A 10 -1.39 10.54 -8.41
C ILE A 10 -2.29 10.04 -7.28
N GLN A 11 -3.58 10.38 -7.31
CA GLN A 11 -4.52 9.93 -6.28
C GLN A 11 -4.65 8.40 -6.25
N SER A 12 -4.75 7.75 -7.42
CA SER A 12 -4.81 6.29 -7.50
C SER A 12 -3.51 5.63 -7.01
N ILE A 13 -2.35 6.18 -7.39
CA ILE A 13 -1.05 5.70 -6.89
C ILE A 13 -0.96 5.85 -5.37
N PHE A 14 -1.38 7.00 -4.83
CA PHE A 14 -1.38 7.25 -3.39
C PHE A 14 -2.27 6.26 -2.65
N GLU A 15 -3.48 6.03 -3.14
CA GLU A 15 -4.40 5.05 -2.55
C GLU A 15 -3.83 3.63 -2.61
N TYR A 16 -3.25 3.25 -3.74
CA TYR A 16 -2.60 1.95 -3.88
C TYR A 16 -1.43 1.79 -2.90
N VAL A 17 -0.55 2.78 -2.75
CA VAL A 17 0.63 2.69 -1.90
C VAL A 17 0.24 2.75 -0.42
N GLU A 18 -0.46 3.80 0.00
CA GLU A 18 -0.70 4.05 1.42
C GLU A 18 -1.83 3.19 1.98
N VAL A 19 -2.96 3.11 1.28
CA VAL A 19 -4.14 2.43 1.81
C VAL A 19 -4.03 0.93 1.58
N PHE A 20 -3.73 0.51 0.36
CA PHE A 20 -3.67 -0.92 0.04
C PHE A 20 -2.32 -1.55 0.40
N TYR A 21 -1.22 -1.11 -0.20
CA TYR A 21 0.07 -1.80 -0.11
C TYR A 21 0.63 -1.76 1.32
N ASN A 22 0.80 -0.56 1.88
CA ASN A 22 1.43 -0.39 3.19
C ASN A 22 0.55 -0.94 4.32
N ASN A 23 -0.76 -0.70 4.26
CA ASN A 23 -1.66 -1.01 5.37
C ASN A 23 -2.38 -2.36 5.26
N GLN A 24 -2.78 -2.81 4.07
CA GLN A 24 -3.67 -3.96 3.89
C GLN A 24 -2.99 -5.19 3.27
N ARG A 25 -2.09 -5.01 2.29
CA ARG A 25 -1.49 -6.12 1.54
C ARG A 25 -0.67 -7.00 2.48
N ARG A 26 -1.01 -8.29 2.53
CA ARG A 26 -0.31 -9.28 3.36
C ARG A 26 0.72 -10.03 2.53
N HIS A 27 1.90 -10.24 3.10
CA HIS A 27 3.00 -10.95 2.43
C HIS A 27 3.34 -12.24 3.19
N SER A 28 3.35 -13.37 2.48
CA SER A 28 3.64 -14.70 3.07
C SER A 28 5.04 -14.79 3.68
N THR A 29 6.01 -14.09 3.10
CA THR A 29 7.40 -14.04 3.57
C THR A 29 7.58 -13.39 4.95
N VAL A 30 6.64 -12.52 5.37
CA VAL A 30 6.67 -11.85 6.69
C VAL A 30 5.51 -12.30 7.58
N GLY A 31 5.14 -13.59 7.49
CA GLY A 31 4.11 -14.18 8.35
C GLY A 31 2.70 -13.65 8.07
N TYR A 32 2.43 -13.28 6.81
CA TYR A 32 1.17 -12.67 6.40
C TYR A 32 0.83 -11.38 7.16
N LEU A 33 1.85 -10.59 7.48
CA LEU A 33 1.68 -9.22 7.95
C LEU A 33 1.66 -8.25 6.76
N SER A 34 1.00 -7.11 6.95
CA SER A 34 1.19 -5.96 6.06
C SER A 34 2.48 -5.22 6.40
N PRO A 35 3.09 -4.47 5.45
CA PRO A 35 4.31 -3.71 5.70
C PRO A 35 4.23 -2.86 6.97
N ALA A 36 3.17 -2.07 7.15
CA ALA A 36 3.00 -1.24 8.34
C ALA A 36 2.83 -2.05 9.63
N LYS A 37 2.20 -3.24 9.57
CA LYS A 37 2.09 -4.14 10.74
C LYS A 37 3.41 -4.82 11.07
N PHE A 38 4.18 -5.17 10.06
CA PHE A 38 5.52 -5.70 10.23
C PHE A 38 6.41 -4.64 10.87
N GLU A 39 6.45 -3.43 10.32
CA GLU A 39 7.25 -2.34 10.88
C GLU A 39 6.93 -2.09 12.35
N ARG A 40 5.64 -1.90 12.72
CA ARG A 40 5.22 -1.72 14.13
C ARG A 40 5.58 -2.86 15.09
N ARG A 41 5.88 -4.05 14.57
CA ARG A 41 6.25 -5.21 15.41
C ARG A 41 7.76 -5.25 15.68
N TYR A 42 8.56 -4.64 14.82
CA TYR A 42 10.02 -4.79 14.83
C TYR A 42 10.79 -3.46 14.96
N TYR A 43 10.14 -2.32 14.78
CA TYR A 43 10.65 -0.96 14.99
C TYR A 43 9.73 -0.21 15.95
#